data_AF-A0A5B9VUL5-F1
#
_entry.id   AF-A0A5B9VUL5-F1
#
_cell.length_a   1.000
_cell.length_b   1.000
_cell.length_c   1.000
_cell.angle_alpha   90.00
_cell.angle_beta   90.00
_cell.angle_gamma   90.00
#
_symmetry.space_group_name_H-M   'P 1'
#
loop_
_entity.id
_entity.type
_entity.pdbx_description
1 polymer ?
#
loop_
_entity_poly.entity_id
_entity_poly.type
_entity_poly.pdbx_seq_one_letter_code
_entity_poly.pdbx_strand_id
1 'polypeptide(L)' 'MARVATFPPTRLVFAWTRSDTVPVLLGQVNFFMEFDVCFFRSRSEFELRPRITASESS' A
#
# COMPACT_ATOMS: atom_id res chain seq x y z
N MET A 1 -8.09 -18.58 -16.64
CA MET A 1 -8.44 -18.51 -15.20
C MET A 1 -7.14 -18.38 -14.41
N ALA A 2 -6.96 -17.32 -13.62
CA ALA A 2 -5.78 -17.18 -12.78
C ALA A 2 -6.05 -17.83 -11.41
N ARG A 3 -5.11 -18.64 -10.91
CA ARG A 3 -5.17 -19.22 -9.56
C ARG A 3 -4.00 -18.67 -8.76
N VAL A 4 -4.30 -18.10 -7.59
CA VAL A 4 -3.28 -17.69 -6.62
C VAL A 4 -2.84 -18.95 -5.87
N ALA A 5 -1.53 -19.22 -5.82
CA ALA A 5 -0.98 -20.32 -5.04
C ALA A 5 -1.12 -20.03 -3.54
N THR A 6 -1.38 -21.07 -2.75
CA THR A 6 -1.52 -20.95 -1.30
C THR A 6 -0.13 -20.94 -0.66
N PHE A 7 0.24 -19.84 -0.01
CA PHE A 7 1.50 -19.71 0.71
C PHE A 7 1.23 -19.60 2.22
N PRO A 8 2.15 -20.08 3.08
CA PRO A 8 2.03 -19.86 4.52
C PRO A 8 2.04 -18.36 4.84
N PRO A 9 1.31 -17.90 5.87
CA PRO A 9 1.29 -16.49 6.25
C PRO A 9 2.69 -16.00 6.66
N THR A 10 3.20 -14.97 6.00
CA THR A 10 4.46 -14.32 6.39
C THR A 10 4.20 -13.24 7.43
N ARG A 11 4.98 -13.24 8.52
CA ARG A 11 4.93 -12.18 9.53
C ARG A 11 5.62 -10.92 8.98
N LEU A 12 4.84 -9.88 8.71
CA LEU A 12 5.36 -8.55 8.41
C LEU A 12 5.66 -7.82 9.72
N VAL A 13 6.86 -7.24 9.82
CA VAL A 13 7.26 -6.37 10.93
C VAL A 13 7.72 -5.03 10.38
N PHE A 14 7.41 -3.95 11.09
CA PHE A 14 7.96 -2.64 10.81
C PHE A 14 9.28 -2.49 11.55
N ALA A 15 10.36 -2.24 10.83
CA ALA A 15 11.68 -2.00 11.40
C ALA A 15 12.18 -0.61 10.97
N TRP A 16 12.74 0.13 11.92
CA TRP A 16 13.44 1.37 11.64
C TRP A 16 14.83 1.02 11.11
N THR A 17 15.13 1.40 9.88
CA THR A 17 16.46 1.25 9.28
C THR A 17 17.28 2.52 9.53
N ARG A 18 18.56 2.38 9.88
CA ARG A 18 19.52 3.51 9.94
C ARG A 18 20.04 3.90 8.55
N SER A 19 19.71 3.10 7.53
CA SER A 19 20.06 3.32 6.14
C SER A 19 18.87 3.96 5.43
N ASP A 20 19.15 5.09 4.79
CA ASP A 20 18.27 5.85 3.90
C ASP A 20 18.17 5.24 2.49
N THR A 21 19.04 4.27 2.17
CA THR A 21 19.07 3.60 0.87
C THR A 21 18.09 2.42 0.74
N VAL A 22 17.33 2.11 1.80
CA VAL A 22 16.33 1.05 1.74
C VAL A 22 15.09 1.55 0.99
N PRO A 23 14.63 0.86 -0.06
CA PRO A 23 13.43 1.26 -0.80
C PRO A 23 12.20 1.21 0.11
N VAL A 24 11.44 2.31 0.14
CA VAL A 24 10.20 2.39 0.90
C VAL A 24 9.14 1.52 0.23
N LEU A 25 8.60 0.55 0.97
CA LEU A 25 7.50 -0.28 0.52
C LEU A 25 6.17 0.35 0.93
N LEU A 26 5.50 1.00 -0.02
CA LEU A 26 4.16 1.58 0.15
C LEU A 26 3.10 0.49 -0.04
N GLY A 27 2.92 -0.31 1.01
CA GLY A 27 2.06 -1.48 1.00
C GLY A 27 0.69 -1.29 1.66
N GLN A 28 -0.03 -2.40 1.75
CA GLN A 28 -1.40 -2.46 2.24
C GLN A 28 -1.57 -1.92 3.67
N VAL A 29 -0.67 -2.29 4.58
CA VAL A 29 -0.81 -2.02 6.03
C VAL A 29 -0.55 -0.59 6.49
N ASN A 30 -0.17 0.32 5.58
CA ASN A 30 0.00 1.75 5.92
C ASN A 30 -0.53 2.68 4.84
N PHE A 31 -0.25 2.39 3.57
CA PHE A 31 -0.47 3.35 2.50
C PHE A 31 -1.83 3.15 1.81
N PHE A 32 -2.20 1.92 1.49
CA PHE A 32 -3.49 1.64 0.83
C PHE A 32 -4.69 1.63 1.80
N MET A 33 -4.46 1.68 3.12
CA MET A 33 -5.53 1.97 4.08
C MET A 33 -5.87 3.45 4.14
N GLU A 34 -4.87 4.33 3.98
CA GLU A 34 -5.03 5.78 4.10
C GLU A 34 -5.34 6.47 2.76
N PHE A 35 -4.91 5.87 1.64
CA PHE A 35 -5.07 6.45 0.32
C PHE A 35 -5.70 5.47 -0.66
N ASP A 36 -6.61 5.99 -1.49
CA ASP A 36 -6.99 5.35 -2.73
C ASP A 36 -5.91 5.63 -3.79
N VAL A 37 -5.39 4.56 -4.41
CA VAL A 37 -4.23 4.63 -5.32
C VAL A 37 -4.64 4.16 -6.72
N CYS A 38 -4.30 4.94 -7.75
CA CYS A 38 -4.58 4.61 -9.15
C CYS A 38 -3.28 4.60 -9.98
N PHE A 39 -2.96 3.46 -10.62
CA PHE A 39 -1.72 3.30 -11.40
C PHE A 39 -1.96 3.48 -12.90
N PHE A 40 -1.16 4.35 -13.55
CA PHE A 40 -1.17 4.58 -14.99
C PHE A 40 0.12 4.05 -15.62
N ARG A 41 0.18 2.74 -15.85
CA ARG A 41 1.39 2.02 -16.27
C ARG A 41 2.04 2.56 -17.56
N SER A 42 1.24 2.97 -18.55
CA SER A 42 1.78 3.53 -19.81
C SER A 42 2.45 4.90 -19.63
N ARG A 43 2.11 5.62 -18.57
CA ARG A 43 2.62 6.96 -18.24
C ARG A 43 3.70 6.93 -17.15
N SER A 44 3.95 5.76 -16.56
CA SER A 44 4.86 5.57 -15.43
C SER A 44 4.54 6.48 -14.24
N GLU A 45 3.26 6.75 -14.00
CA GLU A 45 2.77 7.60 -12.92
C GLU A 45 1.64 6.91 -12.14
N PHE A 46 1.33 7.45 -10.96
CA PHE A 46 0.17 7.05 -10.17
C PHE A 46 -0.42 8.27 -9.46
N GLU A 47 -1.71 8.20 -9.16
CA GLU A 47 -2.44 9.21 -8.40
C GLU A 47 -2.79 8.69 -7.00
N LEU A 48 -2.82 9.62 -6.05
CA LEU A 48 -3.22 9.38 -4.66
C LEU A 48 -4.40 10.27 -4.31
N ARG A 49 -5.40 9.70 -3.65
CA ARG A 49 -6.50 10.44 -3.03
C ARG A 49 -6.62 9.99 -1.57
N PRO A 50 -6.67 10.91 -0.60
CA PRO A 50 -6.97 10.53 0.77
C PRO A 50 -8.29 9.77 0.81
N ARG A 51 -8.33 8.68 1.57
CA ARG A 51 -9.58 7.99 1.78
C ARG A 51 -10.47 8.89 2.61
N ILE A 52 -11.55 9.38 2.04
CA ILE A 52 -12.58 10.07 2.81
C ILE A 52 -13.28 8.99 3.61
N THR A 53 -12.84 8.79 4.86
CA THR A 53 -13.74 8.23 5.86
C THR A 53 -14.86 9.24 5.93
N ALA A 54 -16.04 8.90 5.41
CA ALA A 54 -17.23 9.66 5.74
C ALA A 54 -17.19 9.78 7.26
N SER A 55 -17.00 10.99 7.77
CA SER A 55 -17.29 11.29 9.15
C SER A 55 -18.66 10.66 9.37
N GLU A 56 -18.75 9.71 10.28
CA GLU A 56 -20.02 9.43 10.93
C GLU A 56 -20.46 10.79 11.46
N SER A 57 -21.33 11.45 10.69
CA SER A 57 -22.07 12.62 11.10
C SER A 57 -22.98 12.10 12.21
N SER A 58 -22.47 12.13 13.44
CA SER A 58 -23.29 12.09 14.64
C SER A 58 -23.92 13.45 14.88
#